data_AF-A0A2L2U416-F1
#
_entry.id   AF-A0A2L2U416-F1
#
_cell.length_a   1.000
_cell.length_b   1.000
_cell.length_c   1.000
_cell.angle_alpha   90.00
_cell.angle_beta   90.00
_cell.angle_gamma   90.00
#
_symmetry.space_group_name_H-M   'P 1'
#
loop_
_entity.id
_entity.type
_entity.pdbx_description
1 polymer ?
#
loop_
_entity_poly.entity_id
_entity_poly.type
_entity_poly.pdbx_seq_one_letter_code
_entity_poly.pdbx_strand_id
1 'polypeptide(L)'
;MASYHRVLDTFDRSVKLKTLECDYDIHPWDILVDGSRWDGKIRLIGFIDVFFLICYSGDSRFEKGIIIYKDDVFIREILQQADVTAAALGLEVVNKDEIIAAREKDREPILERYFNFQSIKGGLDYTITSLGHQIGVKTRYNKTELKKYVIKIRKGRDFAMKKRILRGVSQHDLFDLMHDAIRLGIVTHAELVGHIVGKAIGGTTVEDMGSKYFEAITGARSSQNVALAGDR
;
A
#
# COMPACT_ATOMS: atom_id res chain seq x y z
N MET A 1 27.53 7.19 0.68
CA MET A 1 26.15 7.02 1.20
C MET A 1 25.17 7.34 0.09
N ALA A 2 24.17 6.49 -0.13
CA ALA A 2 23.19 6.67 -1.20
C ALA A 2 22.14 7.73 -0.81
N SER A 3 21.62 8.45 -1.81
CA SER A 3 20.43 9.28 -1.64
C SER A 3 19.20 8.38 -1.47
N TYR A 4 18.19 8.81 -0.71
CA TYR A 4 16.94 8.07 -0.60
C TYR A 4 16.23 7.90 -1.95
N HIS A 5 16.48 8.79 -2.92
CA HIS A 5 15.99 8.62 -4.28
C HIS A 5 16.51 7.33 -4.93
N ARG A 6 17.80 7.03 -4.78
CA ARG A 6 18.38 5.78 -5.28
C ARG A 6 17.80 4.55 -4.58
N VAL A 7 17.46 4.69 -3.30
CA VAL A 7 16.80 3.63 -2.54
C VAL A 7 15.41 3.37 -3.12
N LEU A 8 14.62 4.41 -3.37
CA LEU A 8 13.32 4.25 -4.03
C LEU A 8 13.48 3.59 -5.42
N ASP A 9 14.49 4.00 -6.18
CA ASP A 9 14.75 3.44 -7.52
C ASP A 9 15.04 1.93 -7.45
N THR A 10 15.66 1.40 -6.38
CA THR A 10 15.85 -0.06 -6.22
C THR A 10 14.56 -0.85 -6.03
N PHE A 11 13.46 -0.17 -5.69
CA PHE A 11 12.12 -0.75 -5.63
C PHE A 11 11.26 -0.34 -6.84
N ASP A 12 11.88 0.21 -7.89
CA ASP A 12 11.20 0.80 -9.04
C ASP A 12 10.18 1.88 -8.61
N ARG A 13 10.52 2.65 -7.59
CA ARG A 13 9.71 3.74 -7.02
C ARG A 13 10.45 5.06 -7.17
N SER A 14 9.69 6.16 -7.26
CA SER A 14 10.22 7.51 -7.35
C SER A 14 9.13 8.50 -6.96
N VAL A 15 9.52 9.62 -6.34
CA VAL A 15 8.61 10.70 -5.93
C VAL A 15 7.95 11.42 -7.12
N LYS A 16 8.41 11.16 -8.35
CA LYS A 16 7.81 11.71 -9.58
C LYS A 16 6.75 10.79 -10.20
N LEU A 17 6.56 9.59 -9.65
CA LEU A 17 5.61 8.64 -10.21
C LEU A 17 4.17 9.11 -9.97
N LYS A 18 3.32 8.88 -10.97
CA LYS A 18 1.93 9.34 -10.93
C LYS A 18 1.14 8.68 -9.79
N THR A 19 1.48 7.45 -9.41
CA THR A 19 0.84 6.70 -8.31
C THR A 19 1.29 7.16 -6.91
N LEU A 20 2.07 8.24 -6.82
CA LEU A 20 2.46 8.85 -5.56
C LEU A 20 1.25 9.57 -4.95
N GLU A 21 0.94 9.22 -3.71
CA GLU A 21 -0.17 9.77 -2.95
C GLU A 21 0.25 10.70 -1.83
N CYS A 22 1.38 10.39 -1.23
CA CYS A 22 1.90 11.12 -0.10
C CYS A 22 3.40 11.29 -0.30
N ASP A 23 3.89 12.52 -0.15
CA ASP A 23 5.31 12.84 -0.05
C ASP A 23 5.45 14.01 0.93
N TYR A 24 5.65 13.68 2.20
CA TYR A 24 5.74 14.67 3.27
C TYR A 24 6.84 14.34 4.26
N ASP A 25 7.49 15.40 4.76
CA ASP A 25 8.30 15.31 5.95
C ASP A 25 7.38 15.24 7.18
N ILE A 26 7.61 14.23 8.01
CA ILE A 26 6.92 14.01 9.28
C ILE A 26 7.89 14.34 10.40
N HIS A 27 7.42 15.09 11.38
CA HIS A 27 8.22 15.36 12.56
C HIS A 27 8.38 14.07 13.40
N PRO A 28 9.57 13.78 13.97
CA PRO A 28 9.77 12.68 14.92
C PRO A 28 8.73 12.52 16.05
N TRP A 29 8.12 13.60 16.53
CA TRP A 29 7.08 13.54 17.57
C TRP A 29 5.73 13.05 17.05
N ASP A 30 5.53 13.12 15.74
CA ASP A 30 4.31 12.78 15.04
C ASP A 30 4.33 11.33 14.52
N ILE A 31 5.37 10.54 14.84
CA ILE A 31 5.47 9.13 14.43
C ILE A 31 6.06 8.23 15.52
N LEU A 32 5.48 7.04 15.67
CA LEU A 32 6.01 5.93 16.46
C LEU A 32 6.04 4.67 15.59
N VAL A 33 7.17 3.99 15.54
CA VAL A 33 7.34 2.70 14.86
C VAL A 33 7.65 1.67 15.95
N ASP A 34 6.77 0.67 16.11
CA ASP A 34 6.83 -0.35 17.15
C ASP A 34 6.98 0.24 18.56
N GLY A 35 6.28 1.35 18.80
CA GLY A 35 6.34 2.10 20.06
C GLY A 35 7.58 2.97 20.25
N SER A 36 8.56 2.92 19.34
CA SER A 36 9.78 3.71 19.39
C SER A 36 9.74 4.91 18.45
N ARG A 37 10.30 6.04 18.87
CA ARG A 37 10.49 7.20 17.97
C ARG A 37 11.73 7.01 17.12
N TRP A 38 11.69 7.60 15.93
CA TRP A 38 12.87 7.72 15.10
C TRP A 38 13.44 9.12 15.24
N ASP A 39 14.74 9.19 15.53
CA ASP A 39 15.46 10.46 15.50
C ASP A 39 15.82 10.84 14.06
N GLY A 40 15.88 12.14 13.77
CA GLY A 40 16.24 12.67 12.45
C GLY A 40 15.07 13.22 11.64
N LYS A 41 15.31 13.58 10.37
CA LYS A 41 14.23 13.99 9.46
C LYS A 41 13.60 12.73 8.87
N ILE A 42 12.27 12.59 8.99
CA ILE A 42 11.55 11.42 8.51
C ILE A 42 10.66 11.86 7.36
N ARG A 43 10.70 11.12 6.26
CA ARG A 43 9.85 11.34 5.09
C ARG A 43 8.90 10.16 4.93
N LEU A 44 7.60 10.45 4.88
CA LEU A 44 6.57 9.51 4.47
C LEU A 44 6.33 9.65 2.97
N ILE A 45 6.59 8.56 2.25
CA ILE A 45 6.40 8.46 0.81
C ILE A 45 5.40 7.34 0.56
N GLY A 46 4.14 7.69 0.34
CA GLY A 46 3.05 6.73 0.12
C GLY A 46 2.70 6.62 -1.35
N PHE A 47 2.63 5.39 -1.85
CA PHE A 47 2.08 5.02 -3.14
C PHE A 47 0.74 4.29 -2.95
N ILE A 48 0.07 3.91 -4.02
CA ILE A 48 -1.19 3.17 -3.98
C ILE A 48 -1.03 1.80 -3.30
N ASP A 49 0.10 1.13 -3.53
CA ASP A 49 0.40 -0.25 -3.14
C ASP A 49 1.24 -0.38 -1.86
N VAL A 50 2.19 0.53 -1.67
CA VAL A 50 3.16 0.50 -0.57
C VAL A 50 3.40 1.90 -0.04
N PHE A 51 3.91 2.01 1.18
CA PHE A 51 4.48 3.27 1.65
C PHE A 51 5.84 3.06 2.31
N PHE A 52 6.65 4.10 2.22
CA PHE A 52 7.99 4.15 2.77
C PHE A 52 8.04 5.17 3.90
N LEU A 53 8.70 4.79 4.98
CA LEU A 53 9.14 5.72 6.01
C LEU A 53 10.66 5.76 5.96
N ILE A 54 11.21 6.91 5.60
CA ILE A 54 12.63 7.08 5.36
C ILE A 54 13.18 8.13 6.31
N CYS A 55 14.18 7.74 7.10
CA CYS A 55 15.02 8.67 7.82
C CYS A 55 16.17 9.12 6.93
N TYR A 56 16.35 10.44 6.84
CA TYR A 56 17.40 11.04 6.04
C TYR A 56 18.06 12.22 6.76
N SER A 57 19.28 12.54 6.33
CA SER A 57 20.06 13.67 6.82
C SER A 57 20.56 14.56 5.68
N GLY A 58 20.89 15.81 6.02
CA GLY A 58 21.22 16.85 5.04
C GLY A 58 20.09 17.07 4.04
N ASP A 59 20.43 17.04 2.75
CA ASP A 59 19.50 17.29 1.65
C ASP A 59 18.74 16.03 1.19
N SER A 60 19.36 14.84 1.24
CA SER A 60 18.70 13.58 0.85
C SER A 60 19.47 12.31 1.26
N ARG A 61 20.43 12.40 2.18
CA ARG A 61 21.28 11.26 2.53
C ARG A 61 20.46 10.23 3.32
N PHE A 62 20.31 9.03 2.77
CA PHE A 62 19.56 7.95 3.42
C PHE A 62 20.33 7.40 4.65
N GLU A 63 19.61 7.19 5.75
CA GLU A 63 20.16 6.60 6.98
C GLU A 63 19.52 5.25 7.28
N LYS A 64 18.20 5.23 7.38
CA LYS A 64 17.38 4.04 7.63
C LYS A 64 16.02 4.22 6.99
N GLY A 65 15.36 3.13 6.66
CA GLY A 65 13.98 3.18 6.20
C GLY A 65 13.24 1.89 6.46
N ILE A 66 11.93 1.93 6.28
CA ILE A 66 11.07 0.76 6.25
C ILE A 66 10.12 0.90 5.07
N ILE A 67 9.82 -0.21 4.41
CA ILE A 67 8.74 -0.34 3.45
C ILE A 67 7.62 -1.14 4.10
N ILE A 68 6.39 -0.67 3.90
CA ILE A 68 5.18 -1.31 4.41
C ILE A 68 4.27 -1.60 3.23
N TYR A 69 3.81 -2.85 3.18
CA TYR A 69 2.86 -3.30 2.16
C TYR A 69 1.44 -2.99 2.58
N LYS A 70 0.63 -2.50 1.65
CA LYS A 70 -0.79 -2.19 1.91
C LYS A 70 -1.75 -3.19 1.30
N ASP A 71 -1.35 -3.82 0.19
CA ASP A 71 -2.21 -4.78 -0.51
C ASP A 71 -2.08 -6.19 0.09
N ASP A 72 -3.22 -6.75 0.49
CA ASP A 72 -3.30 -8.10 1.06
C ASP A 72 -2.97 -9.19 0.05
N VAL A 73 -3.25 -8.99 -1.25
CA VAL A 73 -2.88 -9.96 -2.29
C VAL A 73 -1.36 -10.11 -2.31
N PHE A 74 -0.66 -8.98 -2.38
CA PHE A 74 0.80 -8.96 -2.37
C PHE A 74 1.40 -9.49 -1.06
N ILE A 75 0.77 -9.17 0.09
CA ILE A 75 1.20 -9.72 1.39
C ILE A 75 1.11 -11.26 1.39
N ARG A 76 0.01 -11.83 0.88
CA ARG A 76 -0.17 -13.29 0.76
C ARG A 76 0.89 -13.92 -0.13
N GLU A 77 1.14 -13.32 -1.29
CA GLU A 77 2.18 -13.80 -2.22
C GLU A 77 3.57 -13.78 -1.58
N ILE A 78 3.92 -12.70 -0.86
CA ILE A 78 5.20 -12.62 -0.15
C ILE A 78 5.32 -13.71 0.91
N LEU A 79 4.26 -13.94 1.69
CA LEU A 79 4.25 -14.99 2.72
C LEU A 79 4.43 -16.39 2.11
N GLN A 80 3.75 -16.66 0.99
CA GLN A 80 3.91 -17.92 0.24
C GLN A 80 5.32 -18.07 -0.33
N GLN A 81 5.87 -17.01 -0.94
CA GLN A 81 7.22 -17.01 -1.50
C GLN A 81 8.32 -17.11 -0.44
N ALA A 82 8.05 -16.65 0.78
CA ALA A 82 8.96 -16.72 1.91
C ALA A 82 8.86 -18.04 2.69
N ASP A 83 7.84 -18.85 2.42
CA ASP A 83 7.53 -20.07 3.18
C ASP A 83 7.35 -19.78 4.69
N VAL A 84 6.72 -18.63 5.00
CA VAL A 84 6.48 -18.19 6.39
C VAL A 84 4.99 -17.98 6.63
N THR A 85 4.47 -18.57 7.70
CA THR A 85 3.09 -18.38 8.13
C THR A 85 2.88 -17.01 8.78
N ALA A 86 1.75 -16.34 8.50
CA ALA A 86 1.40 -15.05 9.11
C ALA A 86 1.48 -15.05 10.65
N ALA A 87 1.06 -16.17 11.27
CA ALA A 87 1.12 -16.36 12.72
C ALA A 87 2.56 -16.35 13.27
N ALA A 88 3.54 -16.87 12.52
CA ALA A 88 4.94 -16.88 12.92
C ALA A 88 5.54 -15.45 12.98
N LEU A 89 5.02 -14.55 12.15
CA LEU A 89 5.38 -13.14 12.13
C LEU A 89 4.50 -12.28 13.05
N GLY A 90 3.56 -12.90 13.77
CA GLY A 90 2.61 -12.23 14.66
C GLY A 90 1.56 -11.38 13.95
N LEU A 91 1.36 -11.56 12.63
CA LEU A 91 0.30 -10.86 11.90
C LEU A 91 -1.06 -11.41 12.27
N GLU A 92 -1.97 -10.49 12.56
CA GLU A 92 -3.35 -10.81 12.89
C GLU A 92 -4.20 -10.76 11.62
N VAL A 93 -4.99 -11.80 11.40
CA VAL A 93 -6.04 -11.76 10.39
C VAL A 93 -7.09 -10.77 10.87
N VAL A 94 -7.29 -9.69 10.12
CA VAL A 94 -8.29 -8.67 10.41
C VAL A 94 -9.69 -9.22 10.16
N ASN A 95 -9.81 -10.07 9.14
CA ASN A 95 -11.10 -10.48 8.61
C ASN A 95 -11.68 -11.78 9.20
N LYS A 96 -11.39 -12.08 10.48
CA LYS A 96 -11.79 -13.35 11.09
C LYS A 96 -13.30 -13.55 11.10
N ASP A 97 -14.05 -12.49 11.39
CA ASP A 97 -15.50 -12.56 11.54
C ASP A 97 -16.19 -12.82 10.20
N GLU A 98 -15.73 -12.21 9.10
CA GLU A 98 -16.30 -12.47 7.76
C GLU A 98 -15.94 -13.88 7.27
N ILE A 99 -14.73 -14.38 7.57
CA ILE A 99 -14.34 -15.75 7.21
C ILE A 99 -15.21 -16.77 7.95
N ILE A 100 -15.48 -16.56 9.23
CA ILE A 100 -16.38 -17.42 10.01
C ILE A 100 -17.79 -17.35 9.43
N ALA A 101 -18.32 -16.15 9.17
CA ALA A 101 -19.65 -15.97 8.61
C ALA A 101 -19.81 -16.53 7.18
N ALA A 102 -18.74 -16.56 6.38
CA ALA A 102 -18.74 -17.17 5.06
C ALA A 102 -18.76 -18.70 5.13
N ARG A 103 -18.00 -19.28 6.06
CA ARG A 103 -18.01 -20.73 6.34
C ARG A 103 -19.35 -21.21 6.87
N GLU A 104 -20.01 -20.43 7.71
CA GLU A 104 -21.35 -20.74 8.22
C GLU A 104 -22.44 -20.69 7.15
N LYS A 105 -22.20 -19.97 6.04
CA LYS A 105 -23.17 -19.77 4.95
C LYS A 105 -22.85 -20.57 3.69
N ASP A 106 -21.91 -21.52 3.75
CA ASP A 106 -21.41 -22.30 2.60
C ASP A 106 -21.07 -21.42 1.37
N ARG A 107 -20.50 -20.24 1.61
CA ARG A 107 -20.05 -19.33 0.54
C ARG A 107 -18.61 -19.66 0.16
N GLU A 108 -18.19 -19.11 -0.98
CA GLU A 108 -16.78 -19.16 -1.40
C GLU A 108 -15.85 -18.64 -0.29
N PRO A 109 -14.67 -19.25 -0.12
CA PRO A 109 -13.75 -18.90 0.95
C PRO A 109 -13.21 -17.48 0.75
N ILE A 110 -13.54 -16.59 1.68
CA ILE A 110 -12.98 -15.24 1.71
C ILE A 110 -11.49 -15.32 2.07
N LEU A 111 -10.65 -14.62 1.30
CA LEU A 111 -9.21 -14.58 1.52
C LEU A 111 -8.84 -13.78 2.77
N GLU A 112 -7.74 -14.19 3.41
CA GLU A 112 -7.25 -13.54 4.64
C GLU A 112 -6.72 -12.14 4.35
N ARG A 113 -7.16 -11.17 5.15
CA ARG A 113 -6.62 -9.79 5.17
C ARG A 113 -5.74 -9.59 6.40
N TYR A 114 -4.59 -8.97 6.20
CA TYR A 114 -3.59 -8.73 7.23
C TYR A 114 -3.29 -7.24 7.41
N PHE A 115 -3.55 -6.40 6.40
CA PHE A 115 -3.41 -4.96 6.52
C PHE A 115 -4.51 -4.41 7.44
N ASN A 116 -4.11 -3.76 8.53
CA ASN A 116 -5.03 -3.12 9.46
C ASN A 116 -4.75 -1.62 9.55
N PHE A 117 -5.75 -0.82 9.20
CA PHE A 117 -5.73 0.62 9.34
C PHE A 117 -6.83 1.08 10.29
N GLN A 118 -6.43 1.70 11.41
CA GLN A 118 -7.33 2.23 12.41
C GLN A 118 -7.23 3.76 12.48
N SER A 119 -8.38 4.41 12.30
CA SER A 119 -8.54 5.85 12.49
C SER A 119 -9.69 6.12 13.47
N ILE A 120 -9.36 6.34 14.74
CA ILE A 120 -10.36 6.68 15.76
C ILE A 120 -10.97 8.05 15.44
N LYS A 121 -12.30 8.14 15.31
CA LYS A 121 -13.01 9.42 15.06
C LYS A 121 -12.77 10.37 16.24
N GLY A 122 -12.22 11.55 15.97
CA GLY A 122 -11.78 12.50 17.01
C GLY A 122 -10.39 12.23 17.60
N GLY A 123 -9.80 11.05 17.33
CA GLY A 123 -8.41 10.76 17.70
C GLY A 123 -7.41 11.52 16.83
N LEU A 124 -6.24 11.81 17.40
CA LEU A 124 -5.15 12.54 16.75
C LEU A 124 -4.24 11.66 15.89
N ASP A 125 -4.32 10.34 16.01
CA ASP A 125 -3.36 9.43 15.38
C ASP A 125 -4.04 8.38 14.48
N TYR A 126 -3.34 8.00 13.42
CA TYR A 126 -3.57 6.83 12.59
C TYR A 126 -2.70 5.69 13.13
N THR A 127 -3.29 4.51 13.33
CA THR A 127 -2.54 3.30 13.70
C THR A 127 -2.61 2.32 12.55
N ILE A 128 -1.43 1.86 12.11
CA ILE A 128 -1.26 0.96 10.98
C ILE A 128 -0.53 -0.26 11.47
N THR A 129 -1.07 -1.43 11.16
CA THR A 129 -0.40 -2.71 11.42
C THR A 129 -0.34 -3.47 10.12
N SER A 130 0.87 -3.75 9.65
CA SER A 130 1.06 -4.51 8.43
C SER A 130 2.45 -5.16 8.39
N LEU A 131 2.66 -5.97 7.36
CA LEU A 131 3.92 -6.58 7.01
C LEU A 131 4.83 -5.56 6.32
N GLY A 132 6.12 -5.61 6.63
CA GLY A 132 7.11 -4.78 5.99
C GLY A 132 8.51 -5.33 6.11
N HIS A 133 9.45 -4.55 5.57
CA HIS A 133 10.87 -4.84 5.67
C HIS A 133 11.66 -3.58 6.03
N GLN A 134 12.76 -3.79 6.73
CA GLN A 134 13.74 -2.74 6.92
C GLN A 134 14.53 -2.52 5.64
N ILE A 135 14.62 -1.25 5.26
CA ILE A 135 15.42 -0.77 4.14
C ILE A 135 16.76 -0.30 4.67
N GLY A 136 17.82 -0.78 4.03
CA GLY A 136 19.21 -0.38 4.29
C GLY A 136 19.90 0.05 3.01
N VAL A 137 21.20 0.36 3.09
CA VAL A 137 22.03 0.60 1.90
C VAL A 137 22.51 -0.75 1.34
N LYS A 138 21.57 -1.62 0.95
CA LYS A 138 21.85 -2.93 0.36
C LYS A 138 20.99 -3.14 -0.88
N THR A 139 21.50 -3.93 -1.84
CA THR A 139 20.82 -4.23 -3.10
C THR A 139 19.96 -5.49 -3.03
N ARG A 140 20.11 -6.30 -1.98
CA ARG A 140 19.37 -7.54 -1.76
C ARG A 140 18.82 -7.54 -0.33
N TYR A 141 17.52 -7.80 -0.22
CA TYR A 141 16.82 -7.98 1.04
C TYR A 141 16.51 -9.46 1.20
N ASN A 142 16.84 -10.02 2.36
CA ASN A 142 16.56 -11.44 2.62
C ASN A 142 15.10 -11.59 3.02
N LYS A 143 14.43 -12.65 2.54
CA LYS A 143 13.02 -12.94 2.86
C LYS A 143 12.79 -13.12 4.36
N THR A 144 13.83 -13.51 5.10
CA THR A 144 13.82 -13.63 6.56
C THR A 144 13.79 -12.29 7.31
N GLU A 145 13.98 -11.15 6.63
CA GLU A 145 13.92 -9.82 7.23
C GLU A 145 12.49 -9.27 7.31
N LEU A 146 11.49 -10.04 6.86
CA LEU A 146 10.06 -9.77 7.02
C LEU A 146 9.68 -9.62 8.49
N LYS A 147 9.05 -8.50 8.82
CA LYS A 147 8.54 -8.24 10.18
C LYS A 147 7.19 -7.54 10.13
N LYS A 148 6.35 -7.82 11.14
CA LYS A 148 5.18 -7.00 11.45
C LYS A 148 5.67 -5.66 12.01
N TYR A 149 5.09 -4.59 11.49
CA TYR A 149 5.29 -3.24 12.00
C TYR A 149 3.98 -2.66 12.51
N VAL A 150 4.03 -2.02 13.68
CA VAL A 150 2.95 -1.21 14.23
C VAL A 150 3.38 0.25 14.17
N ILE A 151 2.80 1.00 13.26
CA ILE A 151 3.14 2.40 13.01
C ILE A 151 2.00 3.28 13.51
N LYS A 152 2.31 4.27 14.34
CA LYS A 152 1.37 5.33 14.72
C LYS A 152 1.83 6.64 14.09
N ILE A 153 0.98 7.29 13.32
CA ILE A 153 1.25 8.56 12.64
C ILE A 153 0.19 9.58 13.04
N ARG A 154 0.59 10.78 13.46
CA ARG A 154 -0.37 11.84 13.75
C ARG A 154 -1.11 12.27 12.48
N LYS A 155 -2.43 12.40 12.57
CA LYS A 155 -3.30 12.98 11.54
C LYS A 155 -2.86 14.43 11.37
N GLY A 156 -2.21 14.75 10.25
CA GLY A 156 -1.52 16.02 10.03
C GLY A 156 -2.32 17.27 10.43
N ARG A 157 -1.60 18.35 10.71
CA ARG A 157 -2.16 19.61 11.25
C ARG A 157 -3.17 20.25 10.30
N ASP A 158 -2.87 20.17 9.00
CA ASP A 158 -3.68 20.78 7.94
C ASP A 158 -4.59 19.76 7.25
N PHE A 159 -5.73 20.23 6.74
CA PHE A 159 -6.67 19.38 6.00
C PHE A 159 -6.03 18.71 4.77
N ALA A 160 -5.20 19.44 4.02
CA ALA A 160 -4.50 18.92 2.85
C ALA A 160 -3.48 17.83 3.22
N MET A 161 -2.70 18.07 4.27
CA MET A 161 -1.73 17.11 4.81
C MET A 161 -2.45 15.85 5.32
N LYS A 162 -3.51 16.03 6.11
CA LYS A 162 -4.34 14.94 6.61
C LYS A 162 -4.90 14.08 5.49
N LYS A 163 -5.47 14.69 4.43
CA LYS A 163 -6.02 13.96 3.29
C LYS A 163 -4.95 13.15 2.55
N ARG A 164 -3.77 13.71 2.32
CA ARG A 164 -2.68 13.03 1.62
C ARG A 164 -2.02 11.93 2.47
N ILE A 165 -1.79 12.17 3.75
CA ILE A 165 -1.30 11.13 4.68
C ILE A 165 -2.30 9.99 4.75
N LEU A 166 -3.59 10.30 4.90
CA LEU A 166 -4.64 9.30 4.91
C LEU A 166 -4.58 8.45 3.64
N ARG A 167 -4.59 9.08 2.45
CA ARG A 167 -4.56 8.37 1.17
C ARG A 167 -3.28 7.56 0.94
N GLY A 168 -2.12 8.10 1.34
CA GLY A 168 -0.84 7.39 1.20
C GLY A 168 -0.75 6.14 2.07
N VAL A 169 -1.41 6.16 3.23
CA VAL A 169 -1.29 5.13 4.26
C VAL A 169 -2.47 4.16 4.25
N SER A 170 -3.64 4.56 3.76
CA SER A 170 -4.80 3.68 3.61
C SER A 170 -4.63 2.69 2.45
N GLN A 171 -5.27 1.53 2.60
CA GLN A 171 -5.56 0.66 1.47
C GLN A 171 -6.63 1.32 0.59
N HIS A 172 -6.48 1.22 -0.73
CA HIS A 172 -7.45 1.77 -1.67
C HIS A 172 -8.48 0.71 -2.00
N ASP A 173 -9.76 1.06 -1.86
CA ASP A 173 -10.86 0.21 -2.28
C ASP A 173 -11.01 0.23 -3.80
N LEU A 174 -11.85 -0.67 -4.35
CA LEU A 174 -12.12 -0.72 -5.80
C LEU A 174 -12.46 0.65 -6.40
N PHE A 175 -13.30 1.44 -5.74
CA PHE A 175 -13.67 2.78 -6.21
C PHE A 175 -12.50 3.76 -6.19
N ASP A 176 -11.62 3.67 -5.18
CA ASP A 176 -10.42 4.48 -5.12
C ASP A 176 -9.45 4.08 -6.24
N LEU A 177 -9.24 2.78 -6.47
CA LEU A 177 -8.44 2.27 -7.57
C LEU A 177 -8.98 2.73 -8.94
N MET A 178 -10.30 2.69 -9.12
CA MET A 178 -10.95 3.17 -10.34
C MET A 178 -10.77 4.69 -10.54
N HIS A 179 -10.97 5.48 -9.49
CA HIS A 179 -10.70 6.91 -9.52
C HIS A 179 -9.22 7.22 -9.81
N ASP A 180 -8.32 6.40 -9.26
CA ASP A 180 -6.89 6.49 -9.49
C ASP A 180 -6.55 6.16 -10.93
N ALA A 181 -7.09 5.08 -11.50
CA ALA A 181 -6.88 4.73 -12.91
C ALA A 181 -7.25 5.89 -13.84
N ILE A 182 -8.34 6.61 -13.54
CA ILE A 182 -8.72 7.84 -14.25
C ILE A 182 -7.69 8.95 -14.05
N ARG A 183 -7.37 9.28 -12.79
CA ARG A 183 -6.42 10.35 -12.45
C ARG A 183 -5.05 10.13 -13.10
N LEU A 184 -4.64 8.87 -13.20
CA LEU A 184 -3.36 8.46 -13.78
C LEU A 184 -3.37 8.45 -15.32
N GLY A 185 -4.56 8.50 -15.93
CA GLY A 185 -4.78 8.45 -17.38
C GLY A 185 -4.66 7.03 -17.95
N ILE A 186 -4.88 6.00 -17.13
CA ILE A 186 -4.85 4.59 -17.54
C ILE A 186 -6.18 4.20 -18.17
N VAL A 187 -7.29 4.74 -17.65
CA VAL A 187 -8.65 4.47 -18.13
C VAL A 187 -9.40 5.79 -18.26
N THR A 188 -10.20 5.95 -19.31
CA THR A 188 -11.08 7.12 -19.48
C THR A 188 -12.37 6.99 -18.65
N HIS A 189 -13.02 8.12 -18.35
CA HIS A 189 -14.31 8.10 -17.64
C HIS A 189 -15.38 7.28 -18.39
N ALA A 190 -15.35 7.29 -19.73
CA ALA A 190 -16.32 6.56 -20.56
C ALA A 190 -16.09 5.04 -20.51
N GLU A 191 -14.83 4.59 -20.59
CA GLU A 191 -14.47 3.18 -20.44
C GLU A 191 -14.84 2.64 -19.04
N LEU A 192 -14.68 3.46 -18.01
CA LEU A 192 -15.04 3.11 -16.64
C LEU A 192 -16.55 2.86 -16.48
N VAL A 193 -17.38 3.77 -17.00
CA VAL A 193 -18.84 3.61 -16.98
C VAL A 193 -19.26 2.38 -17.79
N GLY A 194 -18.67 2.17 -18.96
CA GLY A 194 -18.94 1.00 -19.80
C GLY A 194 -18.57 -0.32 -19.12
N HIS A 195 -17.42 -0.39 -18.43
CA HIS A 195 -16.97 -1.59 -17.72
C HIS A 195 -17.82 -1.91 -16.48
N ILE A 196 -18.29 -0.90 -15.73
CA ILE A 196 -19.21 -1.12 -14.60
C ILE A 196 -20.51 -1.76 -15.11
N VAL A 197 -21.11 -1.17 -16.15
CA VAL A 197 -22.39 -1.65 -16.69
C VAL A 197 -22.24 -3.02 -17.33
N GLY A 198 -21.17 -3.25 -18.10
CA GLY A 198 -20.94 -4.52 -18.78
C GLY A 198 -20.62 -5.70 -17.84
N LYS A 199 -19.87 -5.47 -16.74
CA LYS A 199 -19.48 -6.54 -15.81
C LYS A 199 -20.47 -6.80 -14.68
N ALA A 200 -21.30 -5.81 -14.30
CA ALA A 200 -22.42 -6.05 -13.39
C ALA A 200 -23.44 -7.04 -13.98
N ILE A 201 -23.53 -7.10 -15.32
CA ILE A 201 -24.38 -8.06 -16.06
C ILE A 201 -23.71 -9.44 -16.17
N GLY A 202 -22.37 -9.50 -16.12
CA GLY A 202 -21.56 -10.72 -16.34
C GLY A 202 -21.17 -11.53 -15.09
N GLY A 203 -21.57 -11.12 -13.88
CA GLY A 203 -21.42 -11.92 -12.66
C GLY A 203 -20.01 -12.04 -12.04
N THR A 204 -19.03 -11.24 -12.47
CA THR A 204 -17.67 -11.25 -11.87
C THR A 204 -17.64 -10.71 -10.43
N THR A 205 -16.78 -11.30 -9.59
CA THR A 205 -16.61 -10.89 -8.19
C THR A 205 -15.89 -9.54 -8.07
N VAL A 206 -16.15 -8.81 -6.99
CA VAL A 206 -15.59 -7.47 -6.71
C VAL A 206 -14.07 -7.52 -6.47
N GLU A 207 -13.55 -8.61 -5.90
CA GLU A 207 -12.12 -8.78 -5.62
C GLU A 207 -11.31 -8.96 -6.91
N ASP A 208 -11.81 -9.73 -7.88
CA ASP A 208 -11.18 -9.92 -9.19
C ASP A 208 -11.12 -8.65 -10.03
N MET A 209 -12.06 -7.73 -9.81
CA MET A 209 -12.00 -6.41 -10.44
C MET A 209 -10.92 -5.56 -9.79
N GLY A 210 -10.87 -5.55 -8.44
CA GLY A 210 -9.87 -4.81 -7.68
C GLY A 210 -8.45 -5.21 -8.06
N SER A 211 -8.17 -6.51 -8.10
CA SER A 211 -6.84 -7.04 -8.47
C SER A 211 -6.43 -6.63 -9.89
N LYS A 212 -7.34 -6.70 -10.88
CA LYS A 212 -7.05 -6.28 -12.26
C LYS A 212 -6.80 -4.77 -12.39
N TYR A 213 -7.60 -3.94 -11.71
CA TYR A 213 -7.36 -2.50 -11.71
C TYR A 213 -6.05 -2.16 -10.99
N PHE A 214 -5.77 -2.85 -9.89
CA PHE A 214 -4.52 -2.73 -9.16
C PHE A 214 -3.31 -3.14 -10.01
N GLU A 215 -3.39 -4.26 -10.73
CA GLU A 215 -2.37 -4.72 -11.68
C GLU A 215 -2.20 -3.71 -12.83
N ALA A 216 -3.28 -3.13 -13.36
CA ALA A 216 -3.17 -2.09 -14.38
C ALA A 216 -2.45 -0.83 -13.85
N ILE A 217 -2.72 -0.45 -12.59
CA ILE A 217 -2.10 0.73 -11.94
C ILE A 217 -0.62 0.51 -11.62
N THR A 218 -0.29 -0.69 -11.14
CA THR A 218 1.08 -1.05 -10.71
C THR A 218 1.94 -1.55 -11.87
N GLY A 219 1.34 -2.30 -12.80
CA GLY A 219 1.93 -2.94 -13.98
C GLY A 219 2.08 -2.05 -15.22
N ALA A 220 1.39 -0.90 -15.30
CA ALA A 220 1.64 0.14 -16.33
C ALA A 220 3.07 0.70 -16.30
N ARG A 221 3.91 0.26 -15.35
CA ARG A 221 5.34 0.55 -15.29
C ARG A 221 6.23 -0.36 -16.13
N SER A 222 5.69 -1.43 -16.75
CA SER A 222 6.46 -2.26 -17.70
C SER A 222 5.96 -2.26 -19.16
N SER A 223 4.78 -1.69 -19.44
CA SER A 223 4.23 -1.68 -20.79
C SER A 223 4.18 -0.26 -21.37
N GLN A 224 5.22 0.13 -22.12
CA GLN A 224 4.90 0.76 -23.40
C GLN A 224 4.04 -0.27 -24.16
N ASN A 225 2.85 0.16 -24.57
CA ASN A 225 1.81 -0.63 -25.26
C ASN A 225 0.83 -1.34 -24.32
N VAL A 226 -0.18 -0.60 -23.85
CA VAL A 226 -1.51 -1.19 -23.68
C VAL A 226 -2.01 -1.46 -25.09
N ALA A 227 -1.91 -2.73 -25.51
CA ALA A 227 -2.54 -3.17 -26.74
C ALA A 227 -4.06 -2.96 -26.59
N LEU A 228 -4.59 -2.09 -27.43
CA LEU A 228 -6.01 -2.01 -27.72
C LEU A 228 -6.46 -3.38 -28.24
N ALA A 229 -7.04 -4.20 -27.36
CA ALA A 229 -7.90 -5.29 -27.80
C ALA A 229 -9.24 -4.68 -28.25
N GLY A 230 -9.20 -4.02 -29.40
CA GLY A 230 -10.39 -3.76 -30.20
C GLY A 230 -10.67 -5.02 -31.00
N ASP A 231 -11.65 -5.79 -30.52
CA ASP A 231 -12.21 -6.92 -31.26
C ASP A 231 -13.00 -6.38 -32.47
N ARG A 232 -12.63 -6.85 -33.66
CA ARG A 232 -13.52 -6.91 -34.81
C ARG A 232 -13.12 -8.08 -35.71
#